data_AF-A0A926ASU9-F1
#
_entry.id   AF-A0A926ASU9-F1
#
_cell.length_a   1.000
_cell.length_b   1.000
_cell.length_c   1.000
_cell.angle_alpha   90.00
_cell.angle_beta   90.00
_cell.angle_gamma   90.00
#
_symmetry.space_group_name_H-M   'P 1'
#
loop_
_entity.id
_entity.type
_entity.pdbx_description
1 polymer ?
#
loop_
_entity_poly.entity_id
_entity_poly.type
_entity_poly.pdbx_seq_one_letter_code
_entity_poly.pdbx_strand_id
1 'polypeptide(L)'
;FLEAGGAKLPVGMNGRSLVGVLKSGKSGQVDPTRTWNISGRERHVGSAREENRPYPQRCLRTKDYLYIRNFAPDRWPLGSPLGVTGTSAPDAEALANNTRVAFADMDASPTKAWLVAHRHDPQWKWHYDYAFAKRPAEELYDLRSDPEQTKNVAADPAYSATKTELAERLLKTLTEAGDPRVTGDGQTFERTPFTDAEAGPATKKANKQGKAKS
;
A
#
# COMPACT_ATOMS: atom_id res chain seq x y z
N PHE A 1 -20.02 8.98 -12.06
CA PHE A 1 -20.16 9.19 -13.51
C PHE A 1 -21.37 8.47 -14.10
N LEU A 2 -21.55 7.15 -13.89
CA LEU A 2 -22.70 6.42 -14.47
C LEU A 2 -24.07 7.05 -14.16
N GLU A 3 -24.40 7.30 -12.88
CA GLU A 3 -25.66 7.97 -12.53
C GLU A 3 -25.78 9.37 -13.15
N ALA A 4 -24.71 10.18 -13.07
CA ALA A 4 -24.70 11.52 -13.63
C ALA A 4 -24.90 11.53 -15.17
N GLY A 5 -24.42 10.50 -15.85
CA GLY A 5 -24.58 10.30 -17.29
C GLY A 5 -25.81 9.48 -17.69
N GLY A 6 -26.69 9.11 -16.75
CA GLY A 6 -27.89 8.31 -17.05
C GLY A 6 -27.62 6.86 -17.49
N ALA A 7 -26.41 6.35 -17.27
CA ALA A 7 -26.03 4.99 -17.65
C ALA A 7 -26.48 3.95 -16.62
N LYS A 8 -26.83 2.75 -17.09
CA LYS A 8 -27.20 1.62 -16.22
C LYS A 8 -26.00 1.16 -15.39
N LEU A 9 -26.22 0.88 -14.11
CA LEU A 9 -25.20 0.34 -13.22
C LEU A 9 -24.90 -1.13 -13.59
N PRO A 10 -23.63 -1.51 -13.81
CA PRO A 10 -23.26 -2.91 -13.99
C PRO A 10 -23.44 -3.70 -12.68
N VAL A 11 -23.66 -5.01 -12.83
CA VAL A 11 -23.71 -5.95 -11.70
C VAL A 11 -22.33 -6.06 -11.06
N GLY A 12 -22.27 -6.22 -9.73
CA GLY A 12 -21.01 -6.44 -9.01
C GLY A 12 -20.27 -5.17 -8.58
N MET A 13 -20.86 -3.98 -8.74
CA MET A 13 -20.27 -2.76 -8.17
C MET A 13 -20.52 -2.67 -6.66
N ASN A 14 -19.44 -2.53 -5.87
CA ASN A 14 -19.55 -2.22 -4.44
C ASN A 14 -19.68 -0.71 -4.15
N GLY A 15 -19.38 0.14 -5.14
CA GLY A 15 -19.42 1.60 -5.00
C GLY A 15 -20.83 2.16 -5.06
N ARG A 16 -21.14 3.10 -4.16
CA ARG A 16 -22.40 3.87 -4.15
C ARG A 16 -22.18 5.27 -4.73
N SER A 17 -23.12 5.75 -5.53
CA SER A 17 -23.04 7.07 -6.16
C SER A 17 -23.00 8.24 -5.17
N LEU A 18 -22.17 9.23 -5.46
CA LEU A 18 -22.01 10.46 -4.68
C LEU A 18 -22.89 11.62 -5.18
N VAL A 19 -23.70 11.44 -6.24
CA VAL A 19 -24.51 12.53 -6.82
C VAL A 19 -25.43 13.17 -5.78
N GLY A 20 -26.08 12.37 -4.92
CA GLY A 20 -26.92 12.89 -3.84
C GLY A 20 -26.14 13.69 -2.78
N VAL A 21 -24.87 13.36 -2.54
CA VAL A 21 -23.99 14.13 -1.65
C VAL A 21 -23.57 15.44 -2.31
N LEU A 22 -23.13 15.39 -3.56
CA LEU A 22 -22.63 16.54 -4.32
C LEU A 22 -23.72 17.59 -4.60
N LYS A 23 -24.98 17.17 -4.74
CA LYS A 23 -26.13 18.08 -4.94
C LYS A 23 -26.69 18.62 -3.62
N SER A 24 -26.22 18.12 -2.47
CA SER A 24 -26.74 18.55 -1.18
C SER A 24 -26.20 19.93 -0.80
N GLY A 25 -27.06 20.79 -0.26
CA GLY A 25 -26.63 22.02 0.42
C GLY A 25 -26.16 21.80 1.86
N LYS A 26 -26.11 20.55 2.34
CA LYS A 26 -25.67 20.21 3.70
C LYS A 26 -24.15 20.09 3.78
N SER A 27 -23.59 20.39 4.95
CA SER A 27 -22.17 20.17 5.27
C SER A 27 -21.97 18.96 6.19
N GLY A 28 -20.74 18.44 6.25
CA GLY A 28 -20.39 17.27 7.06
C GLY A 28 -20.88 15.96 6.46
N GLN A 29 -21.37 15.05 7.31
CA GLN A 29 -21.86 13.74 6.89
C GLN A 29 -23.28 13.85 6.27
N VAL A 30 -23.35 14.08 4.96
CA VAL A 30 -24.63 14.26 4.24
C VAL A 30 -25.46 12.97 4.21
N ASP A 31 -24.82 11.83 3.92
CA ASP A 31 -25.44 10.51 3.91
C ASP A 31 -25.05 9.78 5.19
N PRO A 32 -25.97 9.59 6.16
CA PRO A 32 -25.65 9.02 7.47
C PRO A 32 -25.21 7.55 7.41
N THR A 33 -25.40 6.88 6.27
CA THR A 33 -25.01 5.47 6.10
C THR A 33 -23.58 5.30 5.58
N ARG A 34 -22.91 6.38 5.15
CA ARG A 34 -21.53 6.36 4.65
C ARG A 34 -20.52 6.50 5.79
N THR A 35 -20.50 5.54 6.71
CA THR A 35 -19.73 5.62 7.95
C THR A 35 -18.36 4.93 7.89
N TRP A 36 -18.03 4.30 6.77
CA TRP A 36 -16.81 3.52 6.61
C TRP A 36 -16.40 3.35 5.14
N ASN A 37 -15.13 2.99 4.92
CA ASN A 37 -14.63 2.53 3.63
C ASN A 37 -13.60 1.41 3.83
N ILE A 38 -13.32 0.68 2.75
CA ILE A 38 -12.20 -0.26 2.66
C ILE A 38 -11.25 0.24 1.57
N SER A 39 -9.95 0.19 1.85
CA SER A 39 -8.90 0.35 0.83
C SER A 39 -7.97 -0.86 0.85
N GLY A 40 -7.29 -1.11 -0.26
CA GLY A 40 -6.39 -2.25 -0.40
C GLY A 40 -5.21 -1.94 -1.29
N ARG A 41 -4.09 -2.60 -1.02
CA ARG A 41 -2.88 -2.56 -1.84
C ARG A 41 -2.35 -3.97 -2.02
N GLU A 42 -1.93 -4.29 -3.23
CA GLU A 42 -1.17 -5.51 -3.53
C GLU A 42 0.28 -5.14 -3.83
N ARG A 43 0.47 -4.31 -4.85
CA ARG A 43 1.78 -3.93 -5.39
C ARG A 43 1.80 -2.44 -5.71
N HIS A 44 2.99 -1.85 -5.65
CA HIS A 44 3.23 -0.49 -6.15
C HIS A 44 4.36 -0.51 -7.18
N VAL A 45 5.61 -0.71 -6.76
CA VAL A 45 6.72 -0.95 -7.69
C VAL A 45 6.87 -2.44 -8.00
N GLY A 46 6.88 -2.79 -9.29
CA GLY A 46 6.88 -4.17 -9.77
C GLY A 46 8.02 -5.04 -9.22
N SER A 47 9.22 -4.46 -9.12
CA SER A 47 10.42 -5.14 -8.63
C SER A 47 10.86 -4.65 -7.24
N ALA A 48 9.92 -4.20 -6.41
CA ALA A 48 10.28 -3.62 -5.12
C ALA A 48 10.82 -4.64 -4.12
N ARG A 49 10.57 -5.93 -4.33
CA ARG A 49 10.89 -7.03 -3.40
C ARG A 49 11.41 -8.24 -4.16
N GLU A 50 11.97 -9.16 -3.40
CA GLU A 50 12.42 -10.46 -3.87
C GLU A 50 11.30 -11.16 -4.64
N GLU A 51 11.64 -11.71 -5.81
CA GLU A 51 10.72 -12.42 -6.69
C GLU A 51 9.50 -11.57 -7.12
N ASN A 52 9.61 -10.23 -7.09
CA ASN A 52 8.53 -9.29 -7.42
C ASN A 52 7.25 -9.51 -6.59
N ARG A 53 7.38 -10.10 -5.40
CA ARG A 53 6.24 -10.42 -4.55
C ARG A 53 5.58 -9.16 -3.98
N PRO A 54 4.25 -9.16 -3.81
CA PRO A 54 3.51 -8.02 -3.27
C PRO A 54 3.74 -7.81 -1.77
N TYR A 55 3.29 -6.66 -1.27
CA TYR A 55 3.04 -6.42 0.15
C TYR A 55 1.53 -6.20 0.34
N PRO A 56 0.75 -7.29 0.43
CA PRO A 56 -0.71 -7.24 0.50
C PRO A 56 -1.21 -6.61 1.81
N GLN A 57 -2.03 -5.58 1.67
CA GLN A 57 -2.68 -4.89 2.77
C GLN A 57 -4.15 -4.66 2.44
N ARG A 58 -4.99 -4.74 3.47
CA ARG A 58 -6.40 -4.29 3.43
C ARG A 58 -6.67 -3.48 4.68
N CYS A 59 -7.40 -2.39 4.53
CA CYS A 59 -7.77 -1.55 5.67
C CYS A 59 -9.27 -1.29 5.69
N LEU A 60 -9.83 -1.20 6.89
CA LEU A 60 -11.18 -0.74 7.13
C LEU A 60 -11.09 0.54 7.96
N ARG A 61 -11.58 1.63 7.40
CA ARG A 61 -11.61 2.94 8.05
C ARG A 61 -13.04 3.29 8.44
N THR A 62 -13.25 3.64 9.70
CA THR A 62 -14.45 4.31 10.20
C THR A 62 -14.15 5.77 10.52
N LYS A 63 -15.12 6.48 11.12
CA LYS A 63 -14.87 7.82 11.68
C LYS A 63 -13.77 7.80 12.76
N ASP A 64 -13.81 6.79 13.62
CA ASP A 64 -13.05 6.77 14.87
C ASP A 64 -11.81 5.88 14.81
N TYR A 65 -11.77 4.92 13.88
CA TYR A 65 -10.68 3.95 13.81
C TYR A 65 -10.20 3.68 12.39
N LEU A 66 -8.91 3.36 12.27
CA LEU A 66 -8.34 2.70 11.10
C LEU A 66 -7.77 1.34 11.53
N TYR A 67 -8.32 0.27 10.98
CA TYR A 67 -7.79 -1.08 11.11
C TYR A 67 -7.08 -1.48 9.81
N ILE A 68 -5.88 -2.05 9.90
CA ILE A 68 -5.08 -2.55 8.77
C ILE A 68 -4.70 -4.01 9.03
N ARG A 69 -4.92 -4.86 8.04
CA ARG A 69 -4.41 -6.24 7.98
C ARG A 69 -3.26 -6.30 6.96
N ASN A 70 -2.07 -6.64 7.44
CA ASN A 70 -0.90 -6.93 6.62
C ASN A 70 -0.80 -8.45 6.44
N PHE A 71 -1.01 -8.95 5.23
CA PHE A 71 -1.05 -10.40 4.98
C PHE A 71 0.35 -11.05 4.86
N ALA A 72 1.40 -10.23 4.68
CA ALA A 72 2.80 -10.68 4.63
C ALA A 72 3.70 -9.80 5.53
N PRO A 73 3.51 -9.82 6.87
CA PRO A 73 4.22 -8.93 7.80
C PRO A 73 5.74 -9.22 7.88
N ASP A 74 6.16 -10.38 7.42
CA ASP A 74 7.56 -10.79 7.30
C ASP A 74 8.29 -10.06 6.16
N ARG A 75 7.57 -9.42 5.24
CA ARG A 75 8.13 -8.66 4.12
C ARG A 75 8.29 -7.17 4.46
N TRP A 76 9.13 -6.48 3.70
CA TRP A 76 9.37 -5.05 3.89
C TRP A 76 8.24 -4.21 3.29
N PRO A 77 7.53 -3.35 4.05
CA PRO A 77 6.35 -2.62 3.57
C PRO A 77 6.67 -1.59 2.49
N LEU A 78 7.89 -1.04 2.48
CA LEU A 78 8.36 -0.09 1.46
C LEU A 78 9.33 -0.69 0.42
N GLY A 79 9.39 -2.02 0.31
CA GLY A 79 10.31 -2.72 -0.59
C GLY A 79 11.59 -3.17 0.08
N SER A 80 12.34 -4.05 -0.57
CA SER A 80 13.57 -4.63 -0.05
C SER A 80 14.59 -3.54 0.29
N PRO A 81 15.28 -3.63 1.45
CA PRO A 81 16.34 -2.69 1.81
C PRO A 81 17.56 -2.86 0.91
N LEU A 82 17.68 -3.96 0.17
CA LEU A 82 18.82 -4.29 -0.71
C LEU A 82 20.16 -4.12 0.04
N GLY A 83 20.95 -3.12 -0.33
CA GLY A 83 22.24 -2.83 0.28
C GLY A 83 22.19 -2.11 1.63
N VAL A 84 21.00 -1.70 2.10
CA VAL A 84 20.81 -1.08 3.42
C VAL A 84 20.76 -2.17 4.48
N THR A 85 21.86 -2.33 5.21
CA THR A 85 22.01 -3.28 6.30
C THR A 85 22.39 -2.54 7.59
N GLY A 86 22.65 -3.29 8.66
CA GLY A 86 23.17 -2.74 9.91
C GLY A 86 24.55 -2.09 9.77
N THR A 87 25.31 -2.36 8.69
CA THR A 87 26.68 -1.87 8.52
C THR A 87 26.95 -1.24 7.15
N SER A 88 26.06 -1.42 6.17
CA SER A 88 26.19 -0.87 4.82
C SER A 88 24.94 -0.12 4.38
N ALA A 89 25.09 0.81 3.45
CA ALA A 89 24.01 1.41 2.69
C ALA A 89 24.59 1.90 1.35
N PRO A 90 23.76 2.04 0.29
CA PRO A 90 24.14 2.84 -0.87
C PRO A 90 24.49 4.27 -0.44
N ASP A 91 25.31 4.96 -1.23
CA ASP A 91 25.66 6.35 -0.93
C ASP A 91 24.44 7.29 -0.98
N ALA A 92 24.59 8.46 -0.38
CA ALA A 92 23.51 9.42 -0.23
C ALA A 92 23.01 9.96 -1.58
N GLU A 93 23.89 10.08 -2.58
CA GLU A 93 23.52 10.57 -3.92
C GLU A 93 22.64 9.55 -4.65
N ALA A 94 23.00 8.27 -4.57
CA ALA A 94 22.22 7.17 -5.11
C ALA A 94 20.83 7.09 -4.44
N LEU A 95 20.76 7.17 -3.11
CA LEU A 95 19.48 7.15 -2.38
C LEU A 95 18.61 8.37 -2.68
N ALA A 96 19.22 9.53 -2.96
CA ALA A 96 18.51 10.76 -3.26
C ALA A 96 17.96 10.82 -4.69
N ASN A 97 18.58 10.09 -5.64
CA ASN A 97 18.27 10.21 -7.07
C ASN A 97 17.84 8.92 -7.77
N ASN A 98 17.94 7.75 -7.12
CA ASN A 98 17.56 6.47 -7.72
C ASN A 98 16.63 5.65 -6.79
N THR A 99 15.34 5.60 -7.13
CA THR A 99 14.31 4.95 -6.31
C THR A 99 14.62 3.48 -6.06
N ARG A 100 15.24 2.79 -7.04
CA ARG A 100 15.39 1.34 -7.05
C ARG A 100 16.58 0.82 -6.23
N VAL A 101 17.42 1.69 -5.64
CA VAL A 101 18.63 1.24 -4.90
C VAL A 101 18.36 0.69 -3.49
N ALA A 102 17.21 1.03 -2.90
CA ALA A 102 16.69 0.48 -1.64
C ALA A 102 15.26 0.97 -1.44
N PHE A 103 14.41 0.22 -0.74
CA PHE A 103 13.04 0.63 -0.38
C PHE A 103 12.28 1.26 -1.55
N ALA A 104 12.15 0.50 -2.64
CA ALA A 104 11.71 1.03 -3.93
C ALA A 104 10.23 1.44 -3.99
N ASP A 105 9.39 1.10 -3.01
CA ASP A 105 8.03 1.65 -2.91
C ASP A 105 8.03 3.09 -2.34
N MET A 106 9.20 3.64 -2.00
CA MET A 106 9.39 5.05 -1.65
C MET A 106 10.35 5.72 -2.63
N ASP A 107 9.89 6.79 -3.28
CA ASP A 107 10.70 7.50 -4.25
C ASP A 107 12.00 8.04 -3.66
N ALA A 108 13.01 8.14 -4.54
CA ALA A 108 14.27 8.77 -4.21
C ALA A 108 14.05 10.22 -3.76
N SER A 109 14.72 10.60 -2.67
CA SER A 109 14.66 11.97 -2.18
C SER A 109 15.83 12.26 -1.23
N PRO A 110 16.20 13.53 -1.04
CA PRO A 110 17.15 13.93 -0.02
C PRO A 110 16.76 13.43 1.38
N THR A 111 15.46 13.44 1.72
CA THR A 111 14.95 12.94 3.00
C THR A 111 15.15 11.43 3.16
N LYS A 112 14.93 10.63 2.11
CA LYS A 112 15.23 9.20 2.10
C LYS A 112 16.70 8.94 2.40
N ALA A 113 17.59 9.61 1.66
CA ALA A 113 19.03 9.47 1.82
C ALA A 113 19.46 9.83 3.25
N TRP A 114 18.94 10.93 3.77
CA TRP A 114 19.26 11.42 5.10
C TRP A 114 18.79 10.46 6.20
N LEU A 115 17.54 9.96 6.15
CA LEU A 115 17.04 9.00 7.13
C LEU A 115 17.84 7.68 7.12
N VAL A 116 18.21 7.18 5.95
CA VAL A 116 19.04 5.97 5.84
C VAL A 116 20.44 6.21 6.41
N ALA A 117 21.05 7.37 6.16
CA ALA A 117 22.36 7.73 6.71
C ALA A 117 22.34 7.83 8.25
N HIS A 118 21.24 8.32 8.84
CA HIS A 118 21.08 8.53 10.29
C HIS A 118 20.33 7.40 10.99
N ARG A 119 20.14 6.23 10.35
CA ARG A 119 19.35 5.11 10.88
C ARG A 119 19.83 4.54 12.23
N HIS A 120 21.08 4.83 12.62
CA HIS A 120 21.67 4.43 13.90
C HIS A 120 21.75 5.57 14.92
N ASP A 121 21.44 6.80 14.53
CA ASP A 121 21.38 7.94 15.45
C ASP A 121 20.15 7.78 16.35
N PRO A 122 20.31 7.68 17.69
CA PRO A 122 19.18 7.54 18.62
C PRO A 122 18.11 8.61 18.46
N GLN A 123 18.48 9.84 18.07
CA GLN A 123 17.53 10.94 17.85
C GLN A 123 16.60 10.67 16.66
N TRP A 124 17.09 10.02 15.61
CA TRP A 124 16.40 9.85 14.33
C TRP A 124 15.94 8.42 14.06
N LYS A 125 16.42 7.46 14.86
CA LYS A 125 16.09 6.04 14.71
C LYS A 125 14.58 5.81 14.65
N TRP A 126 13.79 6.51 15.46
CA TRP A 126 12.33 6.34 15.44
C TRP A 126 11.71 6.72 14.10
N HIS A 127 12.20 7.77 13.42
CA HIS A 127 11.72 8.16 12.09
C HIS A 127 12.11 7.10 11.04
N TYR A 128 13.33 6.58 11.13
CA TYR A 128 13.77 5.49 10.26
C TYR A 128 12.91 4.24 10.45
N ASP A 129 12.72 3.80 11.70
CA ASP A 129 11.90 2.64 12.01
C ASP A 129 10.45 2.88 11.56
N TYR A 130 9.90 4.06 11.84
CA TYR A 130 8.56 4.43 11.43
C TYR A 130 8.39 4.47 9.91
N ALA A 131 9.39 4.86 9.14
CA ALA A 131 9.33 4.88 7.68
C ALA A 131 9.54 3.47 7.08
N PHE A 132 10.53 2.72 7.56
CA PHE A 132 11.07 1.57 6.83
C PHE A 132 10.95 0.23 7.55
N ALA A 133 10.68 0.19 8.86
CA ALA A 133 10.58 -1.09 9.57
C ALA A 133 9.39 -1.91 9.08
N LYS A 134 9.48 -3.23 9.30
CA LYS A 134 8.37 -4.15 9.05
C LYS A 134 7.18 -3.78 9.95
N ARG A 135 5.97 -3.97 9.44
CA ARG A 135 4.73 -3.79 10.19
C ARG A 135 4.24 -5.12 10.77
N PRO A 136 3.58 -5.12 11.94
CA PRO A 136 2.92 -6.32 12.47
C PRO A 136 1.79 -6.77 11.54
N ALA A 137 1.27 -7.98 11.75
CA ALA A 137 0.15 -8.51 10.96
C ALA A 137 -1.12 -7.64 11.04
N GLU A 138 -1.31 -6.96 12.18
CA GLU A 138 -2.47 -6.13 12.45
C GLU A 138 -2.04 -4.77 13.01
N GLU A 139 -2.64 -3.71 12.49
CA GLU A 139 -2.49 -2.36 13.01
C GLU A 139 -3.87 -1.78 13.30
N LEU A 140 -3.99 -1.03 14.39
CA LEU A 140 -5.20 -0.34 14.78
C LEU A 140 -4.81 1.05 15.28
N TYR A 141 -5.45 2.08 14.75
CA TYR A 141 -5.23 3.47 15.15
C TYR A 141 -6.55 4.07 15.62
N ASP A 142 -6.56 4.71 16.79
CA ASP A 142 -7.68 5.50 17.30
C ASP A 142 -7.56 6.94 16.82
N LEU A 143 -8.37 7.29 15.85
CA LEU A 143 -8.32 8.58 15.15
C LEU A 143 -8.81 9.75 15.99
N ARG A 144 -9.47 9.47 17.12
CA ARG A 144 -9.96 10.50 18.04
C ARG A 144 -8.83 11.04 18.92
N SER A 145 -7.87 10.18 19.25
CA SER A 145 -6.72 10.52 20.09
C SER A 145 -5.41 10.65 19.29
N ASP A 146 -5.31 9.98 18.15
CA ASP A 146 -4.14 9.97 17.25
C ASP A 146 -4.58 10.13 15.79
N PRO A 147 -4.99 11.34 15.37
CA PRO A 147 -5.40 11.60 13.98
C PRO A 147 -4.27 11.36 12.96
N GLU A 148 -3.02 11.51 13.39
CA GLU A 148 -1.81 11.32 12.59
C GLU A 148 -1.42 9.84 12.44
N GLN A 149 -2.09 8.93 13.15
CA GLN A 149 -1.91 7.47 13.03
C GLN A 149 -0.47 7.02 13.29
N THR A 150 0.15 7.58 14.31
CA THR A 150 1.53 7.29 14.70
C THR A 150 1.64 6.20 15.78
N LYS A 151 0.57 5.96 16.53
CA LYS A 151 0.50 5.02 17.65
C LYS A 151 -0.42 3.85 17.33
N ASN A 152 0.17 2.73 16.95
CA ASN A 152 -0.55 1.47 16.78
C ASN A 152 -0.98 0.91 18.15
N VAL A 153 -2.30 0.81 18.38
CA VAL A 153 -2.92 0.28 19.60
C VAL A 153 -3.41 -1.17 19.45
N ALA A 154 -3.08 -1.87 18.36
CA ALA A 154 -3.58 -3.23 18.10
C ALA A 154 -3.17 -4.30 19.14
N ALA A 155 -2.08 -4.05 19.89
CA ALA A 155 -1.61 -4.93 20.96
C ALA A 155 -2.13 -4.53 22.35
N ASP A 156 -2.83 -3.39 22.46
CA ASP A 156 -3.37 -2.90 23.73
C ASP A 156 -4.67 -3.66 24.06
N PRO A 157 -4.75 -4.35 25.23
CA PRO A 157 -5.94 -5.10 25.64
C PRO A 157 -7.22 -4.26 25.66
N ALA A 158 -7.12 -2.95 25.93
CA ALA A 158 -8.27 -2.04 25.96
C ALA A 158 -8.96 -1.92 24.59
N TYR A 159 -8.25 -2.19 23.49
CA TYR A 159 -8.77 -2.10 22.13
C TYR A 159 -9.08 -3.48 21.52
N SER A 160 -8.93 -4.57 22.28
CA SER A 160 -9.09 -5.95 21.79
C SER A 160 -10.46 -6.20 21.13
N ALA A 161 -11.54 -5.76 21.78
CA ALA A 161 -12.90 -5.90 21.25
C ALA A 161 -13.08 -5.14 19.92
N THR A 162 -12.64 -3.88 19.86
CA THR A 162 -12.70 -3.07 18.63
C THR A 162 -11.85 -3.68 17.52
N LYS A 163 -10.65 -4.18 17.83
CA LYS A 163 -9.80 -4.84 16.84
C LYS A 163 -10.50 -6.07 16.24
N THR A 164 -11.06 -6.94 17.09
CA THR A 164 -11.78 -8.14 16.65
C THR A 164 -12.97 -7.79 15.78
N GLU A 165 -13.81 -6.83 16.20
CA GLU A 165 -14.97 -6.37 15.43
C GLU A 165 -14.56 -5.88 14.03
N LEU A 166 -13.57 -5.00 13.95
CA LEU A 166 -13.12 -4.43 12.68
C LEU A 166 -12.43 -5.48 11.79
N ALA A 167 -11.71 -6.44 12.38
CA ALA A 167 -11.09 -7.54 11.67
C ALA A 167 -12.13 -8.48 11.05
N GLU A 168 -13.12 -8.91 11.83
CA GLU A 168 -14.22 -9.76 11.36
C GLU A 168 -15.03 -9.07 10.28
N ARG A 169 -15.35 -7.78 10.49
CA ARG A 169 -16.07 -6.97 9.51
C ARG A 169 -15.29 -6.84 8.21
N LEU A 170 -13.99 -6.55 8.27
CA LEU A 170 -13.14 -6.46 7.09
C LEU A 170 -13.16 -7.79 6.33
N LEU A 171 -12.86 -8.90 6.98
CA LEU A 171 -12.80 -10.21 6.33
C LEU A 171 -14.15 -10.62 5.74
N LYS A 172 -15.26 -10.39 6.45
CA LYS A 172 -16.61 -10.64 5.93
C LYS A 172 -16.88 -9.85 4.66
N THR A 173 -16.60 -8.55 4.67
CA THR A 173 -16.82 -7.69 3.48
C THR A 173 -15.92 -8.10 2.31
N LEU A 174 -14.67 -8.47 2.55
CA LEU A 174 -13.77 -8.96 1.50
C LEU A 174 -14.23 -10.30 0.91
N THR A 175 -14.71 -11.22 1.75
CA THR A 175 -15.30 -12.49 1.30
C THR A 175 -16.54 -12.25 0.43
N GLU A 176 -17.46 -11.40 0.88
CA GLU A 176 -18.67 -11.04 0.13
C GLU A 176 -18.35 -10.34 -1.20
N ALA A 177 -17.25 -9.57 -1.25
CA ALA A 177 -16.76 -8.92 -2.46
C ALA A 177 -15.95 -9.84 -3.37
N GLY A 178 -15.69 -11.09 -2.97
CA GLY A 178 -14.90 -12.03 -3.76
C GLY A 178 -13.42 -11.69 -3.86
N ASP A 179 -12.83 -11.03 -2.84
CA ASP A 179 -11.41 -10.67 -2.85
C ASP A 179 -10.53 -11.93 -2.98
N PRO A 180 -9.74 -12.10 -4.06
CA PRO A 180 -8.94 -13.31 -4.31
C PRO A 180 -7.93 -13.61 -3.19
N ARG A 181 -7.51 -12.59 -2.42
CA ARG A 181 -6.62 -12.76 -1.28
C ARG A 181 -7.29 -13.48 -0.11
N VAL A 182 -8.62 -13.40 -0.02
CA VAL A 182 -9.42 -13.93 1.10
C VAL A 182 -10.22 -15.18 0.69
N THR A 183 -10.75 -15.24 -0.53
CA THR A 183 -11.66 -16.30 -0.97
C THR A 183 -10.97 -17.52 -1.63
N GLY A 184 -9.65 -17.47 -1.84
CA GLY A 184 -8.85 -18.52 -2.48
C GLY A 184 -7.72 -19.07 -1.61
N ASP A 185 -6.63 -19.53 -2.24
CA ASP A 185 -5.42 -20.04 -1.56
C ASP A 185 -4.53 -18.92 -0.98
N GLY A 186 -4.99 -17.66 -1.07
CA GLY A 186 -4.26 -16.46 -0.67
C GLY A 186 -3.04 -16.14 -1.53
N GLN A 187 -2.80 -16.88 -2.61
CA GLN A 187 -1.56 -16.81 -3.40
C GLN A 187 -1.76 -16.33 -4.83
N THR A 188 -2.97 -15.86 -5.19
CA THR A 188 -3.29 -15.36 -6.54
C THR A 188 -2.25 -14.36 -7.05
N PHE A 189 -1.86 -13.39 -6.22
CA PHE A 189 -0.89 -12.35 -6.59
C PHE A 189 0.56 -12.69 -6.24
N GLU A 190 0.82 -13.90 -5.75
CA GLU A 190 2.16 -14.39 -5.40
C GLU A 190 2.83 -15.15 -6.55
N ARG A 191 2.15 -15.27 -7.70
CA ARG A 191 2.57 -16.09 -8.84
C ARG A 191 2.41 -15.35 -10.17
N THR A 192 2.99 -15.91 -11.23
CA THR A 192 2.78 -15.53 -12.63
C THR A 192 1.28 -15.39 -12.95
N PRO A 193 0.85 -14.35 -13.70
CA PRO A 193 1.68 -13.32 -14.33
C PRO A 193 2.01 -12.12 -13.42
N PHE A 194 1.53 -12.11 -12.16
CA PHE A 194 1.65 -10.93 -11.29
C PHE A 194 3.07 -10.70 -10.75
N THR A 195 3.89 -11.74 -10.71
CA THR A 195 5.30 -11.69 -10.27
C THR A 195 6.30 -11.71 -11.42
N ASP A 196 5.83 -11.74 -12.67
CA ASP A 196 6.74 -11.75 -13.82
C ASP A 196 7.57 -10.47 -13.85
N ALA A 197 8.83 -10.59 -14.27
CA ALA A 197 9.68 -9.42 -14.45
C ALA A 197 9.04 -8.47 -15.47
N GLU A 198 9.07 -7.17 -15.18
CA GLU A 198 8.63 -6.16 -16.14
C GLU A 198 9.46 -6.34 -17.42
N ALA A 199 8.76 -6.53 -18.55
CA ALA A 199 9.43 -6.57 -19.85
C ALA A 199 10.17 -5.25 -20.03
N GLY A 200 11.51 -5.32 -20.13
CA GLY A 200 12.32 -4.14 -20.42
C GLY A 200 11.84 -3.46 -21.71
N PRO A 201 12.17 -2.17 -21.93
CA PRO A 201 11.81 -1.50 -23.17
C PRO A 201 12.31 -2.35 -24.34
N ALA A 202 11.40 -2.71 -25.25
CA ALA A 202 11.73 -3.47 -26.43
C ALA A 202 12.91 -2.79 -27.13
N THR A 203 14.08 -3.41 -27.11
CA THR A 203 15.22 -2.93 -27.87
C THR A 203 14.80 -2.97 -29.32
N LYS A 204 14.50 -1.80 -29.90
CA LYS A 204 14.33 -1.67 -31.34
C LYS A 204 15.63 -2.16 -31.96
N LYS A 205 15.62 -3.38 -32.50
CA LYS A 205 16.73 -3.89 -33.31
C LYS A 205 16.97 -2.86 -34.42
N ALA A 206 18.12 -2.20 -34.38
CA ALA A 206 18.52 -1.26 -35.40
C ALA A 206 18.62 -2.03 -36.74
N ASN A 207 17.67 -1.81 -37.63
CA ASN A 207 17.69 -2.39 -38.96
C ASN A 207 18.77 -1.64 -39.77
N LYS A 208 20.02 -2.12 -39.72
CA LYS A 208 21.08 -1.68 -40.64
C LYS A 208 20.76 -2.23 -42.04
N GLN A 209 19.90 -1.54 -42.78
CA GLN A 209 19.92 -1.66 -44.24
C GLN A 209 21.07 -0.81 -44.77
N GLY A 210 22.14 -1.50 -45.17
CA GLY A 210 23.25 -0.90 -45.90
C GLY A 210 22.75 -0.33 -47.22
N LYS A 211 22.92 0.98 -47.40
CA LYS A 211 23.02 1.56 -48.74
C LYS A 211 24.42 1.25 -49.26
N ALA A 212 24.55 0.16 -50.03
CA ALA A 212 25.67 0.01 -50.94
C ALA A 212 25.49 1.02 -52.07
N LYS A 213 26.46 1.92 -52.20
CA LYS A 213 26.70 2.69 -53.42
C LYS A 213 27.33 1.75 -54.44
N SER A 214 26.73 1.62 -55.61
CA SER A 214 27.39 1.54 -56.93
C SER A 214 26.33 1.63 -58.01
#